data_AF-A0A2Z5JE34-F1
#
_entry.id   AF-A0A2Z5JE34-F1
#
_cell.length_a   1.000
_cell.length_b   1.000
_cell.length_c   1.000
_cell.angle_alpha   90.00
_cell.angle_beta   90.00
_cell.angle_gamma   90.00
#
_symmetry.space_group_name_H-M   'P 1'
#
loop_
_entity.id
_entity.type
_entity.pdbx_description
1 polymer ?
#
loop_
_entity_poly.entity_id
_entity_poly.type
_entity_poly.pdbx_seq_one_letter_code
_entity_poly.pdbx_strand_id
1 'polypeptide(L)'
;MLQLRNSQGLRGRRATGRTLLATALLTVVAAVPATAAAPQAPVAAAPVRSDAGTPAFQQVAHFYAAYIDAVTAEGGGKLATALRTFYLTPHLRTQLKTWEQRNHADGVLRAQNTPLAFRITSGDSGAGHTWSKVRLTWSNGKHPTYSYLTVRSDLQTGKISGIGK
;
A
#
# COMPACT_ATOMS: atom_id res chain seq x y z
N MET A 1 -35.90 -7.04 47.99
CA MET A 1 -37.14 -7.77 47.63
C MET A 1 -37.00 -8.27 46.19
N LEU A 2 -37.30 -9.57 45.97
CA LEU A 2 -37.44 -10.35 44.72
C LEU A 2 -36.42 -10.04 43.59
N GLN A 3 -35.31 -10.78 43.38
CA GLN A 3 -35.20 -12.17 42.91
C GLN A 3 -36.23 -12.58 41.83
N LEU A 4 -35.77 -12.65 40.58
CA LEU A 4 -36.27 -13.59 39.57
C LEU A 4 -35.07 -14.19 38.84
N ARG A 5 -34.67 -15.35 39.37
CA ARG A 5 -34.02 -16.42 38.62
C ARG A 5 -34.95 -16.84 37.50
N ASN A 6 -34.45 -17.07 36.29
CA ASN A 6 -34.89 -18.27 35.59
C ASN A 6 -33.76 -18.90 34.81
N SER A 7 -33.74 -20.20 34.92
CA SER A 7 -32.60 -21.08 34.78
C SER A 7 -32.86 -22.04 33.62
N GLN A 8 -31.79 -22.57 33.05
CA GLN A 8 -31.72 -23.86 32.33
C GLN A 8 -32.46 -23.88 30.98
N GLY A 9 -31.84 -24.24 29.87
CA GLY A 9 -30.79 -25.22 29.66
C GLY A 9 -31.34 -26.29 28.73
N LEU A 10 -30.54 -26.78 27.79
CA LEU A 10 -30.65 -28.16 27.32
C LEU A 10 -29.39 -28.54 26.54
N ARG A 11 -28.64 -29.43 27.18
CA ARG A 11 -27.62 -30.28 26.57
C ARG A 11 -28.26 -31.14 25.48
N GLY A 12 -27.57 -31.31 24.36
CA GLY A 12 -27.91 -32.31 23.35
C GLY A 12 -26.64 -32.86 22.71
N ARG A 13 -26.08 -33.91 23.33
CA ARG A 13 -24.98 -34.74 22.82
C ARG A 13 -25.58 -35.95 22.08
N ARG A 14 -24.78 -36.55 21.18
CA ARG A 14 -24.89 -37.88 20.51
C ARG A 14 -25.42 -37.80 19.07
N ALA A 15 -25.07 -38.68 18.14
CA ALA A 15 -23.95 -39.59 17.90
C ALA A 15 -24.25 -40.29 16.55
N THR A 16 -23.20 -40.69 15.82
CA THR A 16 -23.14 -41.87 14.92
C THR A 16 -24.02 -42.01 13.66
N GLY A 17 -23.33 -42.36 12.56
CA GLY A 17 -23.82 -43.08 11.38
C GLY A 17 -22.85 -42.80 10.23
N ARG A 18 -21.80 -43.57 9.89
CA ARG A 18 -21.58 -45.02 9.69
C ARG A 18 -22.20 -45.55 8.37
N THR A 19 -21.30 -45.74 7.39
CA THR A 19 -21.32 -46.70 6.24
C THR A 19 -22.30 -46.40 5.08
N LEU A 20 -21.99 -46.52 3.78
CA LEU A 20 -21.34 -47.58 2.97
C LEU A 20 -20.73 -46.96 1.68
N LEU A 21 -19.49 -47.26 1.28
CA LEU A 21 -19.07 -48.26 0.24
C LEU A 21 -19.77 -48.14 -1.13
N ALA A 22 -19.00 -47.85 -2.21
CA ALA A 22 -18.75 -48.79 -3.32
C ALA A 22 -18.17 -48.13 -4.60
N THR A 23 -17.01 -48.66 -5.04
CA THR A 23 -16.61 -48.98 -6.44
C THR A 23 -16.73 -47.94 -7.57
N ALA A 24 -15.57 -47.55 -8.14
CA ALA A 24 -15.06 -48.12 -9.40
C ALA A 24 -13.77 -47.38 -9.83
N LEU A 25 -12.59 -48.00 -9.63
CA LEU A 25 -11.36 -47.56 -10.30
C LEU A 25 -11.32 -48.21 -11.69
N LEU A 26 -11.52 -47.39 -12.72
CA LEU A 26 -11.16 -47.71 -14.10
C LEU A 26 -9.89 -46.92 -14.45
N THR A 27 -8.73 -47.55 -14.29
CA THR A 27 -7.47 -47.02 -14.80
C THR A 27 -7.29 -47.47 -16.24
N VAL A 28 -7.76 -46.66 -17.19
CA VAL A 28 -7.29 -46.72 -18.58
C VAL A 28 -5.93 -46.01 -18.61
N VAL A 29 -4.84 -46.76 -18.71
CA VAL A 29 -3.53 -46.20 -19.02
C VAL A 29 -3.47 -45.99 -20.54
N ALA A 30 -3.79 -44.78 -20.98
CA ALA A 30 -3.45 -44.37 -22.33
C ALA A 30 -1.94 -44.07 -22.33
N ALA A 31 -1.17 -44.86 -23.08
CA ALA A 31 0.23 -44.57 -23.32
C ALA A 31 0.34 -43.26 -24.11
N VAL A 32 0.57 -42.15 -23.41
CA VAL A 32 0.98 -40.88 -24.01
C VAL A 32 2.41 -41.05 -24.51
N PRO A 33 2.71 -40.79 -25.80
CA PRO A 33 4.09 -40.72 -26.24
C PRO A 33 4.73 -39.54 -25.49
N ALA A 34 5.69 -39.84 -24.62
CA ALA A 34 6.58 -38.84 -24.06
C ALA A 34 7.44 -38.30 -25.19
N THR A 35 6.94 -37.30 -25.91
CA THR A 35 7.79 -36.44 -26.70
C THR A 35 8.62 -35.69 -25.67
N ALA A 36 9.91 -36.04 -25.57
CA ALA A 36 10.86 -35.26 -24.79
C ALA A 36 10.85 -33.85 -25.39
N ALA A 37 10.08 -32.95 -24.79
CA ALA A 37 10.20 -31.54 -25.04
C ALA A 37 11.63 -31.18 -24.63
N ALA A 38 12.46 -30.91 -25.64
CA ALA A 38 13.76 -30.29 -25.42
C ALA A 38 13.54 -29.10 -24.47
N PRO A 39 14.43 -28.86 -23.47
CA PRO A 39 14.32 -27.72 -22.59
C PRO A 39 14.12 -26.48 -23.46
N GLN A 40 12.93 -25.87 -23.39
CA GLN A 40 12.74 -24.57 -24.00
C GLN A 40 13.75 -23.68 -23.30
N ALA A 41 14.76 -23.24 -24.05
CA ALA A 41 15.72 -22.27 -23.56
C ALA A 41 14.92 -21.14 -22.91
N PRO A 42 15.26 -20.70 -21.68
CA PRO A 42 14.51 -19.64 -21.04
C PRO A 42 14.46 -18.47 -22.00
N VAL A 43 13.26 -18.19 -22.52
CA VAL A 43 13.00 -16.95 -23.23
C VAL A 43 13.29 -15.89 -22.19
N ALA A 44 14.44 -15.22 -22.35
CA ALA A 44 14.83 -14.12 -21.51
C ALA A 44 13.64 -13.15 -21.57
N ALA A 45 12.92 -13.02 -20.45
CA ALA A 45 11.83 -12.08 -20.35
C ALA A 45 12.39 -10.73 -20.75
N ALA A 46 11.90 -10.17 -21.87
CA ALA A 46 12.26 -8.81 -22.25
C ALA A 46 11.96 -7.93 -21.02
N PRO A 47 12.89 -7.06 -20.59
CA PRO A 47 12.61 -6.19 -19.46
C PRO A 47 11.37 -5.39 -19.82
N VAL A 48 10.30 -5.58 -19.03
CA VAL A 48 9.11 -4.75 -19.13
C VAL A 48 9.58 -3.34 -18.82
N ARG A 49 9.81 -2.53 -19.85
CA ARG A 49 9.99 -1.10 -19.70
C ARG A 49 8.61 -0.55 -19.35
N SER A 50 8.27 -0.61 -18.07
CA SER A 50 7.23 0.25 -17.52
C SER A 50 7.59 1.68 -17.90
N ASP A 51 6.62 2.46 -18.39
CA ASP A 51 6.81 3.90 -18.53
C ASP A 51 7.47 4.39 -17.25
N ALA A 52 8.64 5.04 -17.37
CA ALA A 52 9.49 5.31 -16.20
C ALA A 52 8.77 6.10 -15.08
N GLY A 53 7.62 6.72 -15.39
CA GLY A 53 6.71 7.35 -14.43
C GLY A 53 5.81 6.40 -13.63
N THR A 54 5.43 5.22 -14.15
CA THR A 54 4.54 4.26 -13.45
C THR A 54 5.16 3.73 -12.15
N PRO A 55 6.44 3.30 -12.11
CA PRO A 55 7.09 2.88 -10.86
C PRO A 55 7.22 4.02 -9.85
N ALA A 56 7.60 5.22 -10.30
CA ALA A 56 7.79 6.39 -9.44
C ALA A 56 6.45 6.89 -8.84
N PHE A 57 5.36 6.87 -9.62
CA PHE A 57 4.01 7.17 -9.12
C PHE A 57 3.58 6.17 -8.03
N GLN A 58 3.77 4.87 -8.26
CA GLN A 58 3.47 3.83 -7.26
C GLN A 58 4.29 4.03 -5.99
N GLN A 59 5.55 4.45 -6.12
CA GLN A 59 6.42 4.74 -4.99
C GLN A 59 5.91 5.92 -4.15
N VAL A 60 5.35 6.96 -4.77
CA VAL A 60 4.67 8.05 -4.06
C VAL A 60 3.43 7.53 -3.33
N ALA A 61 2.63 6.66 -3.95
CA ALA A 61 1.47 6.05 -3.30
C ALA A 61 1.83 5.21 -2.07
N HIS A 62 2.84 4.33 -2.20
CA HIS A 62 3.33 3.53 -1.07
C HIS A 62 3.89 4.41 0.05
N PHE A 63 4.64 5.46 -0.30
CA PHE A 63 5.17 6.39 0.68
C PHE A 63 4.06 7.07 1.47
N TYR A 64 3.09 7.72 0.81
CA TYR A 64 2.03 8.44 1.52
C TYR A 64 1.13 7.53 2.34
N ALA A 65 0.83 6.31 1.85
CA ALA A 65 0.11 5.31 2.62
C ALA A 65 0.85 4.99 3.93
N ALA A 66 2.08 4.47 3.83
CA ALA A 66 2.86 4.06 4.98
C ALA A 66 3.23 5.22 5.91
N TYR A 67 3.46 6.40 5.35
CA TYR A 67 3.83 7.59 6.11
C TYR A 67 2.66 8.10 6.95
N ILE A 68 1.46 8.19 6.37
CA ILE A 68 0.25 8.59 7.10
C ILE A 68 -0.07 7.59 8.22
N ASP A 69 0.03 6.29 7.93
CA ASP A 69 -0.14 5.24 8.96
C ASP A 69 0.89 5.38 10.09
N ALA A 70 2.16 5.65 9.75
CA ALA A 70 3.22 5.82 10.73
C ALA A 70 3.04 7.07 11.61
N VAL A 71 2.56 8.20 11.08
CA VAL A 71 2.36 9.41 11.88
C VAL A 71 1.05 9.41 12.67
N THR A 72 0.09 8.56 12.31
CA THR A 72 -1.14 8.34 13.11
C THR A 72 -0.94 7.32 14.22
N ALA A 73 -0.04 6.35 14.03
CA ALA A 73 0.23 5.33 15.03
C ALA A 73 0.96 5.89 16.26
N GLU A 74 0.54 5.42 17.44
CA GLU A 74 1.23 5.73 18.69
C GLU A 74 2.70 5.24 18.64
N GLY A 75 3.65 6.12 18.94
CA GLY A 75 5.08 5.81 18.89
C GLY A 75 5.66 5.66 17.47
N GLY A 76 4.91 5.95 16.41
CA GLY A 76 5.33 5.73 15.02
C GLY A 76 6.41 6.70 14.49
N GLY A 77 6.88 7.65 15.29
CA GLY A 77 7.88 8.65 14.87
C GLY A 77 9.21 8.07 14.34
N LYS A 78 9.68 6.94 14.89
CA LYS A 78 10.87 6.23 14.37
C LYS A 78 10.62 5.66 12.97
N LEU A 79 9.45 5.05 12.76
CA LEU A 79 9.03 4.52 11.46
C LEU A 79 8.87 5.65 10.43
N ALA A 80 8.20 6.75 10.80
CA ALA A 80 8.07 7.93 9.95
C ALA A 80 9.43 8.48 9.51
N THR A 81 10.42 8.50 10.41
CA THR A 81 11.80 8.91 10.10
C THR A 81 12.50 7.94 9.15
N ALA A 82 12.31 6.62 9.33
CA ALA A 82 12.86 5.61 8.45
C ALA A 82 12.24 5.69 7.03
N LEU A 83 10.92 5.86 6.94
CA LEU A 83 10.21 6.05 5.67
C LEU A 83 10.71 7.29 4.94
N ARG A 84 10.84 8.43 5.64
CA ARG A 84 11.44 9.65 5.07
C ARG A 84 12.85 9.39 4.52
N THR A 85 13.66 8.61 5.23
CA THR A 85 15.02 8.26 4.78
C THR A 85 15.02 7.37 3.54
N PHE A 86 14.08 6.44 3.45
CA PHE A 86 13.98 5.50 2.33
C PHE A 86 13.40 6.15 1.07
N TYR A 87 12.34 6.94 1.19
CA TYR A 87 11.59 7.45 0.03
C TYR A 87 12.05 8.83 -0.45
N LEU A 88 12.59 9.68 0.43
CA LEU A 88 12.97 11.05 0.07
C LEU A 88 14.47 11.14 -0.25
N THR A 89 14.82 12.07 -1.13
CA THR A 89 16.23 12.46 -1.34
C THR A 89 16.80 13.16 -0.10
N PRO A 90 18.11 13.06 0.18
CA PRO A 90 18.75 13.75 1.30
C PRO A 90 18.56 15.29 1.26
N HIS A 91 18.62 15.86 0.05
CA HIS A 91 18.39 17.28 -0.17
C HIS A 91 16.97 17.68 0.24
N LEU A 92 15.95 16.96 -0.23
CA LEU A 92 14.56 17.26 0.15
C LEU A 92 14.35 17.13 1.66
N ARG A 93 14.90 16.11 2.32
CA ARG A 93 14.80 15.96 3.79
C ARG A 93 15.33 17.19 4.54
N THR A 94 16.41 17.77 4.06
CA THR A 94 17.00 18.98 4.65
C THR A 94 16.10 20.20 4.45
N GLN A 95 15.54 20.35 3.25
CA GLN A 95 14.57 21.41 2.95
C GLN A 95 13.30 21.28 3.80
N LEU A 96 12.78 20.07 3.97
CA LEU A 96 11.62 19.79 4.81
C LEU A 96 11.94 20.13 6.26
N LYS A 97 13.04 19.66 6.83
CA LYS A 97 13.44 19.98 8.22
C LYS A 97 13.50 21.50 8.46
N THR A 98 14.07 22.24 7.52
CA THR A 98 14.15 23.70 7.60
C THR A 98 12.77 24.35 7.56
N TRP A 99 11.87 23.84 6.70
CA TRP A 99 10.50 24.33 6.63
C TRP A 99 9.71 23.99 7.89
N GLU A 100 9.83 22.78 8.41
CA GLU A 100 9.16 22.29 9.62
C GLU A 100 9.52 23.13 10.83
N GLN A 101 10.80 23.47 10.99
CA GLN A 101 11.27 24.36 12.05
C GLN A 101 10.64 25.75 12.01
N ARG A 102 10.38 26.28 10.81
CA ARG A 102 9.77 27.62 10.62
C ARG A 102 8.25 27.61 10.77
N ASN A 103 7.60 26.50 10.41
CA ASN A 103 6.15 26.44 10.27
C ASN A 103 5.46 25.64 11.38
N HIS A 104 6.23 24.95 12.24
CA HIS A 104 5.72 24.08 13.31
C HIS A 104 4.65 23.10 12.81
N ALA A 105 4.88 22.54 11.62
CA ALA A 105 3.95 21.69 10.89
C ALA A 105 4.74 20.55 10.21
N ASP A 106 4.08 19.46 9.86
CA ASP A 106 4.68 18.37 9.09
C ASP A 106 4.99 18.85 7.66
N GLY A 107 6.24 18.74 7.23
CA GLY A 107 6.70 19.22 5.94
C GLY A 107 6.29 18.36 4.76
N VAL A 108 6.04 17.07 4.97
CA VAL A 108 5.52 16.14 3.95
C VAL A 108 4.05 16.46 3.69
N LEU A 109 3.27 16.66 4.75
CA LEU A 109 1.82 16.93 4.66
C LEU A 109 1.51 18.42 4.43
N ARG A 110 2.49 19.31 4.67
CA ARG A 110 2.35 20.77 4.68
C ARG A 110 1.21 21.26 5.57
N ALA A 111 1.04 20.61 6.72
CA ALA A 111 -0.05 20.81 7.67
C ALA A 111 0.34 20.42 9.10
N GLN A 112 -0.40 20.91 10.09
CA GLN A 112 -0.16 20.62 11.52
C GLN A 112 -0.84 19.31 11.97
N ASN A 113 -1.90 18.91 11.28
CA ASN A 113 -2.68 17.71 11.56
C ASN A 113 -2.44 16.63 10.49
N THR A 114 -2.96 15.44 10.76
CA THR A 114 -2.91 14.31 9.82
C THR A 114 -4.21 14.22 9.02
N PRO A 115 -4.14 14.00 7.69
CA PRO A 115 -5.33 13.88 6.86
C PRO A 115 -6.08 12.58 7.14
N LEU A 116 -7.40 12.60 6.94
CA LEU A 116 -8.28 11.43 7.09
C LEU A 116 -8.18 10.47 5.90
N ALA A 117 -7.87 11.01 4.73
CA ALA A 117 -7.71 10.24 3.50
C ALA A 117 -6.81 11.01 2.53
N PHE A 118 -6.28 10.29 1.54
CA PHE A 118 -5.55 10.89 0.45
C PHE A 118 -5.91 10.25 -0.89
N ARG A 119 -5.65 10.96 -1.98
CA ARG A 119 -5.72 10.44 -3.35
C ARG A 119 -4.52 10.93 -4.12
N ILE A 120 -3.90 10.05 -4.89
CA ILE A 120 -2.78 10.40 -5.75
C ILE A 120 -3.22 10.30 -7.21
N THR A 121 -2.80 11.25 -8.03
CA THR A 121 -3.04 11.26 -9.47
C THR A 121 -1.70 11.49 -10.16
N SER A 122 -1.40 10.68 -11.18
CA SER A 122 -0.20 10.87 -11.98
C SER A 122 -0.27 12.19 -12.73
N GLY A 123 0.87 12.84 -12.86
CA GLY A 123 1.05 14.00 -13.71
C GLY A 123 2.02 13.69 -14.84
N ASP A 124 2.46 14.75 -15.50
CA ASP A 124 3.40 14.66 -16.61
C ASP A 124 4.81 14.25 -16.13
N SER A 125 5.64 13.84 -17.07
CA SER A 125 7.04 13.49 -16.85
C SER A 125 7.94 14.22 -17.86
N GLY A 126 9.13 14.62 -17.43
CA GLY A 126 10.06 15.39 -18.26
C GLY A 126 11.30 15.82 -17.48
N ALA A 127 12.38 16.16 -18.20
CA ALA A 127 13.63 16.67 -17.62
C ALA A 127 14.20 15.81 -16.46
N GLY A 128 14.13 14.47 -16.59
CA GLY A 128 14.62 13.55 -15.55
C GLY A 128 13.71 13.40 -14.32
N HIS A 129 12.51 13.97 -14.36
CA HIS A 129 11.56 13.94 -13.27
C HIS A 129 10.16 13.52 -13.71
N THR A 130 9.36 13.08 -12.73
CA THR A 130 7.93 12.88 -12.89
C THR A 130 7.19 13.59 -11.78
N TRP A 131 5.97 14.04 -12.07
CA TRP A 131 5.13 14.74 -11.11
C TRP A 131 3.89 13.93 -10.77
N SER A 132 3.44 14.07 -9.53
CA SER A 132 2.20 13.49 -9.02
C SER A 132 1.46 14.54 -8.21
N LYS A 133 0.13 14.54 -8.30
CA LYS A 133 -0.73 15.37 -7.45
C LYS A 133 -1.26 14.53 -6.30
N VAL A 134 -1.00 14.98 -5.08
CA VAL A 134 -1.53 14.37 -3.85
C VAL A 134 -2.63 15.28 -3.32
N ARG A 135 -3.87 14.79 -3.32
CA ARG A 135 -5.00 15.43 -2.65
C ARG A 135 -5.13 14.85 -1.25
N LEU A 136 -5.01 15.69 -0.23
CA LEU A 136 -5.25 15.34 1.17
C LEU A 136 -6.65 15.78 1.57
N THR A 137 -7.36 14.95 2.33
CA THR A 137 -8.71 15.20 2.82
C THR A 137 -8.69 15.39 4.34
N TRP A 138 -9.23 16.50 4.82
CA TRP A 138 -9.10 16.92 6.23
C TRP A 138 -10.37 16.76 7.06
N SER A 139 -11.54 16.75 6.41
CA SER A 139 -12.83 16.61 7.08
C SER A 139 -13.71 15.58 6.37
N ASN A 140 -14.60 14.96 7.15
CA ASN A 140 -15.67 14.12 6.64
C ASN A 140 -16.99 14.93 6.56
N GLY A 141 -18.00 14.39 5.89
CA GLY A 141 -19.32 15.02 5.74
C GLY A 141 -19.61 15.56 4.34
N LYS A 142 -20.68 16.36 4.23
CA LYS A 142 -21.21 16.83 2.92
C LYS A 142 -20.22 17.71 2.15
N HIS A 143 -19.35 18.45 2.85
CA HIS A 143 -18.35 19.33 2.25
C HIS A 143 -16.95 19.05 2.84
N PRO A 144 -16.22 18.07 2.29
CA PRO A 144 -14.86 17.78 2.73
C PRO A 144 -13.91 18.92 2.37
N THR A 145 -12.98 19.24 3.26
CA THR A 145 -11.89 20.19 2.99
C THR A 145 -10.70 19.46 2.40
N TYR A 146 -10.10 20.02 1.36
CA TYR A 146 -8.96 19.44 0.65
C TYR A 146 -7.75 20.37 0.63
N SER A 147 -6.57 19.78 0.59
CA SER A 147 -5.36 20.47 0.11
C SER A 147 -4.70 19.64 -0.98
N TYR A 148 -3.95 20.32 -1.84
CA TYR A 148 -3.26 19.71 -2.97
C TYR A 148 -1.77 19.93 -2.81
N LEU A 149 -1.00 18.87 -3.05
CA LEU A 149 0.44 18.90 -3.10
C LEU A 149 0.91 18.42 -4.47
N THR A 150 1.90 19.11 -5.01
CA THR A 150 2.64 18.67 -6.18
C THR A 150 3.90 17.97 -5.70
N VAL A 151 4.02 16.69 -6.01
CA VAL A 151 5.14 15.83 -5.62
C VAL A 151 5.98 15.54 -6.85
N ARG A 152 7.27 15.86 -6.77
CA ARG A 152 8.25 15.58 -7.82
C ARG A 152 9.08 14.37 -7.40
N SER A 153 9.21 13.40 -8.29
CA SER A 153 10.09 12.24 -8.14
C SER A 153 11.19 12.26 -9.20
N ASP A 154 12.36 11.80 -8.81
CA ASP A 154 13.49 11.60 -9.70
C ASP A 154 13.33 10.30 -10.49
N LEU A 155 13.42 10.35 -11.82
CA LEU A 155 13.18 9.18 -12.68
C LEU A 155 14.30 8.14 -12.59
N GLN A 156 15.52 8.57 -12.27
CA GLN A 156 16.67 7.66 -12.18
C GLN A 156 16.61 6.80 -10.90
N THR A 157 16.17 7.40 -9.78
CA THR A 157 16.18 6.76 -8.46
C THR A 157 14.80 6.36 -7.95
N GLY A 158 13.72 6.88 -8.54
CA GLY A 158 12.34 6.77 -8.05
C GLY A 158 12.06 7.58 -6.77
N LYS A 159 13.09 8.18 -6.16
CA LYS A 159 12.95 8.90 -4.89
C LYS A 159 12.23 10.23 -5.09
N ILE A 160 11.48 10.61 -4.06
CA ILE A 160 10.80 11.90 -4.01
C ILE A 160 11.85 13.00 -3.79
N SER A 161 11.90 13.95 -4.73
CA SER A 161 12.89 15.02 -4.82
C SER A 161 12.28 16.42 -4.63
N GLY A 162 10.96 16.54 -4.55
CA GLY A 162 10.27 17.78 -4.23
C GLY A 162 8.85 17.57 -3.73
N ILE A 163 8.40 18.45 -2.83
CA ILE A 163 7.00 18.54 -2.38
C ILE A 163 6.64 20.04 -2.32
N GLY A 164 5.70 20.48 -3.15
CA GLY A 164 5.18 21.85 -3.20
C GLY A 164 3.65 21.89 -3.05
N LYS A 165 3.09 23.09 -2.80
CA LYS A 165 1.65 23.34 -2.95
C LYS A 165 1.37 23.83 -4.37
#